data_AF-A0A7S2TZ87-F1
#
_entry.id   AF-A0A7S2TZ87-F1
#
_cell.length_a   1.000
_cell.length_b   1.000
_cell.length_c   1.000
_cell.angle_alpha   90.00
_cell.angle_beta   90.00
_cell.angle_gamma   90.00
#
_symmetry.space_group_name_H-M   'P 1'
#
loop_
_entity.id
_entity.type
_entity.pdbx_description
1 polymer ?
#
loop_
_entity_poly.entity_id
_entity_poly.type
_entity_poly.pdbx_seq_one_letter_code
_entity_poly.pdbx_strand_id
1 'polypeptide(L)'
;PTNLSLLGRRQRPHNPTELTAQQHPSGPPAMLTLTLEASFCRNAAVIFAASLLLQPAAAGDPCCSYNNCGECPATSEYCDANQSQCEGDCGGTWCPSGATGNLGYDTPSACSSDADVKEVAYACMDWNVGSHAMTKAAETEGVNGTHFFGVGSYGSDASNMGKCYEIKIAGASRKGLFQVVNQGGDVATGQFDLQMGDGGFGAFNGCVAPTSAGAAGMYNSSKSDFGQNNGGWPNKADCSKLPKWPQTLQAIPENEPDLQRSCEIGFEFDVRLEGGENPDIITATRVPCPDSLVQLTGLKRTDDDQSESHGSGTLTRMMDCCKPSAGWKGNVPDADPQFPAVIPCTADGYTRVQV
;
A
#
# COMPACT_ATOMS: atom_id res chain seq x y z
N PRO A 1 -4.56 57.05 -36.64
CA PRO A 1 -5.80 57.17 -37.45
C PRO A 1 -6.76 56.03 -37.09
N THR A 2 -7.61 56.27 -36.08
CA THR A 2 -9.08 56.43 -36.21
C THR A 2 -9.81 55.07 -36.25
N ASN A 3 -10.40 54.60 -35.13
CA ASN A 3 -11.73 54.98 -34.56
C ASN A 3 -12.82 54.02 -35.09
N LEU A 4 -13.89 53.60 -34.39
CA LEU A 4 -14.48 53.89 -33.08
C LEU A 4 -15.60 52.84 -32.82
N SER A 5 -15.72 52.39 -31.57
CA SER A 5 -16.93 52.31 -30.70
C SER A 5 -18.33 51.84 -31.17
N LEU A 6 -19.05 51.14 -30.27
CA LEU A 6 -20.25 51.61 -29.52
C LEU A 6 -20.70 50.45 -28.58
N LEU A 7 -20.60 50.57 -27.24
CA LEU A 7 -21.51 51.23 -26.28
C LEU A 7 -22.83 50.49 -26.01
N GLY A 8 -23.00 50.05 -24.76
CA GLY A 8 -24.28 49.78 -24.11
C GLY A 8 -24.07 49.65 -22.60
N ARG A 9 -24.65 50.56 -21.82
CA ARG A 9 -24.37 50.85 -20.40
C ARG A 9 -25.71 50.92 -19.63
N ARG A 10 -25.65 50.68 -18.31
CA ARG A 10 -26.62 51.02 -17.21
C ARG A 10 -27.70 49.94 -16.94
N GLN A 11 -28.14 49.66 -15.70
CA GLN A 11 -28.02 50.31 -14.38
C GLN A 11 -28.43 49.31 -13.25
N ARG A 12 -27.92 49.49 -12.01
CA ARG A 12 -28.40 48.88 -10.73
C ARG A 12 -29.63 49.68 -10.19
N PRO A 13 -30.14 49.53 -8.93
CA PRO A 13 -29.99 48.51 -7.87
C PRO A 13 -31.34 48.10 -7.19
N HIS A 14 -31.34 47.11 -6.29
CA HIS A 14 -32.22 47.09 -5.08
C HIS A 14 -31.73 46.05 -4.05
N ASN A 15 -31.70 46.47 -2.79
CA ASN A 15 -31.59 45.74 -1.51
C ASN A 15 -32.77 46.30 -0.63
N PRO A 16 -33.08 45.88 0.61
CA PRO A 16 -32.64 44.72 1.42
C PRO A 16 -33.83 44.00 2.14
N THR A 17 -33.58 42.90 2.88
CA THR A 17 -34.41 42.56 4.05
C THR A 17 -33.62 41.83 5.13
N GLU A 18 -33.66 42.40 6.35
CA GLU A 18 -33.20 41.86 7.62
C GLU A 18 -34.04 40.65 8.08
N LEU A 19 -33.43 39.75 8.85
CA LEU A 19 -34.16 38.87 9.76
C LEU A 19 -33.44 38.81 11.11
N THR A 20 -34.22 39.20 12.11
CA THR A 20 -33.91 39.41 13.52
C THR A 20 -33.59 38.13 14.28
N ALA A 21 -32.56 38.19 15.14
CA ALA A 21 -32.29 37.23 16.19
C ALA A 21 -33.08 37.58 17.47
N GLN A 22 -33.70 36.58 18.11
CA GLN A 22 -34.35 36.68 19.42
C GLN A 22 -33.64 35.75 20.42
N GLN A 23 -33.46 36.24 21.65
CA GLN A 23 -32.83 35.55 22.79
C GLN A 23 -33.87 34.94 23.77
N HIS A 24 -33.36 33.97 24.56
CA HIS A 24 -33.77 33.51 25.92
C HIS A 24 -34.86 32.41 26.08
N PRO A 25 -34.94 31.69 27.22
CA PRO A 25 -33.89 30.99 28.01
C PRO A 25 -34.34 29.60 28.59
N SER A 26 -33.42 28.93 29.31
CA SER A 26 -33.62 28.06 30.51
C SER A 26 -33.99 26.57 30.43
N GLY A 27 -33.18 25.74 31.14
CA GLY A 27 -33.62 24.60 31.97
C GLY A 27 -33.12 23.18 31.56
N PRO A 28 -32.42 22.42 32.44
CA PRO A 28 -32.12 21.00 32.23
C PRO A 28 -33.13 20.09 32.97
N PRO A 29 -33.45 18.88 32.48
CA PRO A 29 -34.15 17.89 33.27
C PRO A 29 -33.21 16.84 33.90
N ALA A 30 -33.75 16.21 34.94
CA ALA A 30 -33.06 15.48 36.00
C ALA A 30 -32.65 14.04 35.66
N MET A 31 -31.62 13.56 36.35
CA MET A 31 -31.26 12.14 36.46
C MET A 31 -32.32 11.37 37.25
N LEU A 32 -32.71 10.20 36.74
CA LEU A 32 -33.49 9.20 37.45
C LEU A 32 -32.60 7.97 37.70
N THR A 33 -32.15 7.78 38.94
CA THR A 33 -31.46 6.57 39.41
C THR A 33 -32.48 5.49 39.72
N LEU A 34 -32.36 4.32 39.07
CA LEU A 34 -33.06 3.09 39.42
C LEU A 34 -32.04 2.08 39.98
N THR A 35 -32.21 1.69 41.24
CA THR A 35 -31.51 0.58 41.89
C THR A 35 -32.25 -0.72 41.61
N LEU A 36 -31.55 -1.77 41.15
CA LEU A 36 -32.08 -3.13 41.06
C LEU A 36 -31.23 -4.07 41.91
N GLU A 37 -31.88 -4.77 42.84
CA GLU A 37 -31.31 -5.77 43.73
C GLU A 37 -30.98 -7.07 42.99
N ALA A 38 -29.84 -7.68 43.32
CA ALA A 38 -29.43 -8.99 42.83
C ALA A 38 -29.80 -10.08 43.85
N SER A 39 -30.45 -11.15 43.39
CA SER A 39 -30.60 -12.41 44.12
C SER A 39 -29.80 -13.52 43.45
N PHE A 40 -28.92 -14.14 44.23
CA PHE A 40 -28.10 -15.30 43.89
C PHE A 40 -28.92 -16.60 43.95
N CYS A 41 -28.65 -17.54 43.03
CA CYS A 41 -28.67 -18.98 43.37
C CYS A 41 -27.81 -19.83 42.40
N ARG A 42 -27.28 -20.93 42.94
CA ARG A 42 -26.10 -21.70 42.51
C ARG A 42 -26.40 -22.98 41.71
N ASN A 43 -25.30 -23.60 41.22
CA ASN A 43 -25.03 -25.04 40.92
C ASN A 43 -25.35 -25.50 39.49
N ALA A 44 -24.59 -26.37 38.80
CA ALA A 44 -23.40 -27.17 39.10
C ALA A 44 -22.68 -27.53 37.78
N ALA A 45 -21.38 -27.84 37.86
CA ALA A 45 -20.55 -28.31 36.76
C ALA A 45 -20.68 -29.83 36.54
N VAL A 46 -20.68 -30.26 35.28
CA VAL A 46 -20.40 -31.65 34.86
C VAL A 46 -19.39 -31.59 33.72
N ILE A 47 -18.24 -32.21 33.93
CA ILE A 47 -17.13 -32.34 32.98
C ILE A 47 -17.34 -33.63 32.18
N PHE A 48 -17.43 -33.53 30.86
CA PHE A 48 -17.25 -34.65 29.94
C PHE A 48 -16.00 -34.39 29.09
N ALA A 49 -15.00 -35.24 29.24
CA ALA A 49 -13.85 -35.30 28.36
C ALA A 49 -14.24 -36.07 27.09
N ALA A 50 -14.18 -35.42 25.95
CA ALA A 50 -14.26 -36.05 24.64
C ALA A 50 -12.96 -35.78 23.87
N SER A 51 -12.26 -36.86 23.52
CA SER A 51 -11.13 -36.85 22.61
C SER A 51 -11.53 -36.21 21.27
N LEU A 52 -10.90 -35.08 20.94
CA LEU A 52 -11.09 -34.39 19.67
C LEU A 52 -10.13 -34.98 18.64
N LEU A 53 -10.68 -35.71 17.67
CA LEU A 53 -10.04 -35.98 16.39
C LEU A 53 -9.79 -34.62 15.71
N LEU A 54 -8.56 -34.33 15.26
CA LEU A 54 -8.28 -33.15 14.44
C LEU A 54 -9.09 -33.26 13.13
N GLN A 55 -10.12 -32.43 13.01
CA GLN A 55 -10.84 -32.18 11.77
C GLN A 55 -10.17 -31.03 11.00
N PRO A 56 -10.28 -31.00 9.65
CA PRO A 56 -9.91 -29.81 8.89
C PRO A 56 -10.73 -28.60 9.36
N ALA A 57 -10.09 -27.43 9.53
CA ALA A 57 -10.73 -26.21 10.00
C ALA A 57 -11.98 -25.89 9.16
N ALA A 58 -13.13 -25.79 9.83
CA ALA A 58 -14.37 -25.35 9.22
C ALA A 58 -14.26 -23.87 8.82
N ALA A 59 -14.98 -23.47 7.77
CA ALA A 59 -15.24 -22.07 7.48
C ALA A 59 -15.87 -21.40 8.72
N GLY A 60 -15.39 -20.23 9.13
CA GLY A 60 -15.93 -19.51 10.28
C GLY A 60 -17.36 -19.00 10.04
N ASP A 61 -18.03 -18.57 11.10
CA ASP A 61 -19.32 -17.88 10.98
C ASP A 61 -19.15 -16.53 10.26
N PRO A 62 -20.17 -16.03 9.54
CA PRO A 62 -20.11 -14.70 8.94
C PRO A 62 -19.84 -13.60 9.97
N CYS A 63 -19.05 -12.62 9.58
CA CYS A 63 -18.52 -11.57 10.46
C CYS A 63 -18.31 -10.27 9.67
N CYS A 64 -18.32 -9.15 10.37
CA CYS A 64 -17.84 -7.89 9.83
C CYS A 64 -16.34 -7.79 10.10
N SER A 65 -15.54 -7.64 9.05
CA SER A 65 -14.10 -7.49 9.17
C SER A 65 -13.68 -6.10 8.72
N TYR A 66 -12.84 -5.46 9.52
CA TYR A 66 -12.07 -4.28 9.09
C TYR A 66 -10.79 -4.67 8.35
N ASN A 67 -10.53 -5.96 8.25
CA ASN A 67 -9.34 -6.55 7.66
C ASN A 67 -9.82 -7.63 6.66
N ASN A 68 -10.65 -7.22 5.69
CA ASN A 68 -11.06 -7.93 4.46
C ASN A 68 -11.08 -9.47 4.57
N CYS A 69 -11.74 -9.98 5.62
CA CYS A 69 -11.91 -11.40 5.92
C CYS A 69 -10.63 -12.22 6.21
N GLY A 70 -9.50 -11.60 6.52
CA GLY A 70 -8.20 -12.27 6.74
C GLY A 70 -8.09 -13.07 8.05
N GLU A 71 -8.43 -12.46 9.16
CA GLU A 71 -8.71 -13.12 10.44
C GLU A 71 -9.94 -12.38 10.94
N CYS A 72 -11.07 -13.02 11.27
CA CYS A 72 -12.28 -12.29 11.66
C CYS A 72 -12.29 -11.99 13.16
N PRO A 73 -12.28 -10.71 13.57
CA PRO A 73 -12.18 -10.36 14.98
C PRO A 73 -12.87 -9.02 15.38
N ALA A 74 -12.90 -8.77 16.70
CA ALA A 74 -12.82 -7.46 17.35
C ALA A 74 -13.70 -6.30 16.81
N THR A 75 -14.89 -6.60 16.34
CA THR A 75 -15.96 -5.68 15.97
C THR A 75 -17.05 -5.68 17.04
N SER A 76 -17.89 -4.63 17.07
CA SER A 76 -19.04 -4.64 17.99
C SER A 76 -20.11 -5.61 17.48
N GLU A 77 -20.89 -6.21 18.37
CA GLU A 77 -22.02 -7.08 18.00
C GLU A 77 -22.97 -6.40 16.99
N TYR A 78 -23.05 -5.06 17.02
CA TYR A 78 -23.79 -4.28 16.03
C TYR A 78 -23.22 -4.45 14.62
N CYS A 79 -21.91 -4.24 14.44
CA CYS A 79 -21.31 -4.34 13.12
C CYS A 79 -21.33 -5.79 12.58
N ASP A 80 -21.23 -6.77 13.47
CA ASP A 80 -21.29 -8.20 13.12
C ASP A 80 -22.71 -8.72 12.83
N ALA A 81 -23.75 -7.95 13.09
CA ALA A 81 -25.10 -8.47 12.99
C ALA A 81 -25.53 -8.74 11.54
N ASN A 82 -25.08 -7.95 10.57
CA ASN A 82 -25.35 -8.16 9.13
C ASN A 82 -24.54 -7.26 8.21
N GLN A 83 -24.51 -7.63 6.92
CA GLN A 83 -23.84 -6.91 5.84
C GLN A 83 -24.18 -5.42 5.76
N SER A 84 -25.46 -5.05 5.89
CA SER A 84 -25.87 -3.65 5.75
C SER A 84 -25.30 -2.78 6.88
N GLN A 85 -25.23 -3.30 8.10
CA GLN A 85 -24.64 -2.59 9.24
C GLN A 85 -23.12 -2.53 9.11
N CYS A 86 -22.51 -3.63 8.68
CA CYS A 86 -21.08 -3.70 8.42
C CYS A 86 -20.64 -2.70 7.35
N GLU A 87 -21.19 -2.76 6.15
CA GLU A 87 -20.76 -1.96 4.98
C GLU A 87 -21.31 -0.53 5.00
N GLY A 88 -22.49 -0.32 5.58
CA GLY A 88 -23.14 0.99 5.61
C GLY A 88 -22.72 1.83 6.81
N ASP A 89 -23.03 1.35 8.01
CA ASP A 89 -22.91 2.15 9.23
C ASP A 89 -21.50 2.06 9.85
N CYS A 90 -20.89 0.88 9.77
CA CYS A 90 -19.57 0.62 10.34
C CYS A 90 -18.43 0.83 9.35
N GLY A 91 -18.71 0.84 8.03
CA GLY A 91 -17.70 0.97 6.98
C GLY A 91 -16.71 -0.20 6.89
N GLY A 92 -17.06 -1.37 7.44
CA GLY A 92 -16.31 -2.62 7.33
C GLY A 92 -16.69 -3.43 6.09
N THR A 93 -16.06 -4.59 5.93
CA THR A 93 -16.35 -5.56 4.86
C THR A 93 -17.06 -6.78 5.43
N TRP A 94 -18.20 -7.15 4.84
CA TRP A 94 -18.94 -8.34 5.28
C TRP A 94 -18.32 -9.62 4.75
N CYS A 95 -18.07 -10.58 5.63
CA CYS A 95 -17.44 -11.85 5.32
C CYS A 95 -18.47 -12.98 5.35
N PRO A 96 -19.10 -13.35 4.22
CA PRO A 96 -20.26 -14.26 4.20
C PRO A 96 -19.94 -15.72 4.56
N SER A 97 -18.66 -16.09 4.73
CA SER A 97 -18.22 -17.45 5.07
C SER A 97 -17.20 -17.49 6.21
N GLY A 98 -17.15 -16.43 7.02
CA GLY A 98 -16.12 -16.24 8.04
C GLY A 98 -14.72 -16.03 7.45
N ALA A 99 -13.75 -15.68 8.29
CA ALA A 99 -12.36 -15.66 7.86
C ALA A 99 -11.85 -17.08 7.63
N THR A 100 -11.14 -17.33 6.52
CA THR A 100 -10.63 -18.66 6.20
C THR A 100 -9.17 -18.59 5.73
N GLY A 101 -8.25 -19.28 6.42
CA GLY A 101 -6.83 -19.38 6.05
C GLY A 101 -5.94 -18.30 6.68
N ASN A 102 -4.62 -18.42 6.53
CA ASN A 102 -3.69 -17.29 6.72
C ASN A 102 -3.93 -16.30 5.57
N LEU A 103 -5.09 -15.65 5.56
CA LEU A 103 -5.43 -14.64 4.59
C LEU A 103 -5.14 -13.27 5.19
N GLY A 104 -4.56 -12.42 4.36
CA GLY A 104 -4.17 -11.06 4.71
C GLY A 104 -2.69 -10.92 5.06
N TYR A 105 -2.37 -9.99 5.97
CA TYR A 105 -0.99 -9.58 6.24
C TYR A 105 -0.07 -10.72 6.71
N ASP A 106 -0.59 -11.87 7.12
CA ASP A 106 0.20 -13.03 7.53
C ASP A 106 0.49 -14.03 6.40
N THR A 107 0.01 -13.75 5.17
CA THR A 107 0.36 -14.53 3.99
C THR A 107 1.88 -14.49 3.78
N PRO A 108 2.58 -15.63 3.74
CA PRO A 108 4.03 -15.67 3.56
C PRO A 108 4.47 -15.06 2.24
N SER A 109 5.68 -14.50 2.21
CA SER A 109 6.29 -14.06 0.95
C SER A 109 6.60 -15.27 0.07
N ALA A 110 6.50 -15.11 -1.25
CA ALA A 110 7.01 -16.10 -2.22
C ALA A 110 8.53 -16.34 -2.10
N CYS A 111 9.22 -15.50 -1.34
CA CYS A 111 10.64 -15.58 -1.07
C CYS A 111 10.95 -15.97 0.40
N SER A 112 9.99 -16.57 1.11
CA SER A 112 10.25 -17.17 2.42
C SER A 112 10.88 -18.55 2.26
N SER A 113 11.53 -19.05 3.31
CA SER A 113 12.06 -20.42 3.37
C SER A 113 11.05 -21.43 3.92
N ASP A 114 9.76 -21.06 3.98
CA ASP A 114 8.74 -21.86 4.64
C ASP A 114 8.45 -23.13 3.83
N ALA A 115 8.57 -24.28 4.49
CA ALA A 115 8.16 -25.57 3.93
C ALA A 115 6.64 -25.73 4.13
N ASP A 116 5.92 -26.13 3.08
CA ASP A 116 4.46 -26.34 3.05
C ASP A 116 3.57 -25.08 3.14
N VAL A 117 3.89 -24.03 2.38
CA VAL A 117 2.94 -22.91 2.17
C VAL A 117 1.96 -23.22 1.04
N LYS A 118 0.67 -23.22 1.35
CA LYS A 118 -0.40 -23.41 0.34
C LYS A 118 -0.60 -22.18 -0.53
N GLU A 119 -0.34 -21.01 0.03
CA GLU A 119 -0.51 -19.71 -0.59
C GLU A 119 0.64 -18.80 -0.18
N VAL A 120 1.07 -17.95 -1.13
CA VAL A 120 2.13 -16.97 -0.94
C VAL A 120 1.73 -15.66 -1.59
N ALA A 121 2.33 -14.57 -1.13
CA ALA A 121 2.13 -13.23 -1.64
C ALA A 121 3.41 -12.64 -2.23
N TYR A 122 3.22 -11.61 -3.05
CA TYR A 122 4.23 -10.98 -3.90
C TYR A 122 4.19 -9.46 -3.72
N ALA A 123 5.23 -8.77 -4.16
CA ALA A 123 5.16 -7.33 -4.36
C ALA A 123 4.16 -7.00 -5.47
N CYS A 124 3.55 -5.83 -5.41
CA CYS A 124 2.66 -5.37 -6.46
C CYS A 124 3.43 -4.60 -7.52
N MET A 125 3.18 -4.92 -8.78
CA MET A 125 3.87 -4.37 -9.95
C MET A 125 3.35 -2.98 -10.32
N ASP A 126 2.12 -2.66 -9.94
CA ASP A 126 1.55 -1.32 -10.01
C ASP A 126 2.19 -0.34 -8.99
N TRP A 127 3.11 -0.81 -8.14
CA TRP A 127 3.95 0.06 -7.31
C TRP A 127 5.26 0.48 -7.95
N ASN A 128 5.62 -0.08 -9.11
CA ASN A 128 6.80 0.36 -9.84
C ASN A 128 6.70 1.86 -10.14
N VAL A 129 7.80 2.58 -9.98
CA VAL A 129 7.86 3.99 -10.35
C VAL A 129 7.36 4.22 -11.79
N GLY A 130 6.42 5.15 -11.93
CA GLY A 130 5.78 5.49 -13.20
C GLY A 130 4.80 4.45 -13.76
N SER A 131 4.36 3.49 -12.94
CA SER A 131 3.11 2.76 -13.19
C SER A 131 1.94 3.72 -13.36
N HIS A 132 0.83 3.22 -13.94
CA HIS A 132 -0.36 4.05 -14.07
C HIS A 132 -0.96 4.38 -12.70
N ALA A 133 -1.01 3.41 -11.78
CA ALA A 133 -1.50 3.61 -10.42
C ALA A 133 -0.68 4.67 -9.65
N MET A 134 0.66 4.63 -9.70
CA MET A 134 1.52 5.63 -9.05
C MET A 134 1.35 7.02 -9.66
N THR A 135 1.23 7.09 -10.99
CA THR A 135 0.97 8.34 -11.70
C THR A 135 -0.40 8.91 -11.30
N LYS A 136 -1.42 8.05 -11.22
CA LYS A 136 -2.78 8.43 -10.85
C LYS A 136 -2.86 8.90 -9.40
N ALA A 137 -2.13 8.26 -8.49
CA ALA A 137 -2.01 8.71 -7.11
C ALA A 137 -1.41 10.12 -7.04
N ALA A 138 -0.31 10.38 -7.75
CA ALA A 138 0.29 11.70 -7.81
C ALA A 138 -0.62 12.77 -8.47
N GLU A 139 -1.45 12.38 -9.44
CA GLU A 139 -2.46 13.26 -10.05
C GLU A 139 -3.58 13.64 -9.09
N THR A 140 -4.08 12.66 -8.31
CA THR A 140 -5.11 12.88 -7.28
C THR A 140 -4.66 13.92 -6.24
N GLU A 141 -3.36 13.91 -5.92
CA GLU A 141 -2.73 14.88 -5.00
C GLU A 141 -2.38 16.22 -5.69
N GLY A 142 -2.54 16.32 -7.02
CA GLY A 142 -2.19 17.52 -7.78
C GLY A 142 -0.68 17.77 -7.91
N VAL A 143 0.16 16.76 -7.66
CA VAL A 143 1.63 16.89 -7.62
C VAL A 143 2.36 16.21 -8.79
N ASN A 144 1.66 15.53 -9.70
CA ASN A 144 2.29 14.81 -10.83
C ASN A 144 3.23 15.68 -11.69
N GLY A 145 3.03 17.01 -11.74
CA GLY A 145 3.93 17.94 -12.44
C GLY A 145 5.27 18.19 -11.72
N THR A 146 5.35 17.92 -10.42
CA THR A 146 6.53 18.19 -9.58
C THR A 146 7.12 16.94 -8.95
N HIS A 147 6.32 15.88 -8.80
CA HIS A 147 6.66 14.63 -8.14
C HIS A 147 6.23 13.42 -8.97
N PHE A 148 6.92 12.30 -8.77
CA PHE A 148 6.43 10.97 -9.10
C PHE A 148 6.47 10.09 -7.85
N PHE A 149 5.52 9.18 -7.75
CA PHE A 149 5.39 8.29 -6.60
C PHE A 149 6.09 6.96 -6.86
N GLY A 150 6.40 6.26 -5.77
CA GLY A 150 7.01 4.93 -5.80
C GLY A 150 7.14 4.37 -4.39
N VAL A 151 7.68 3.16 -4.31
CA VAL A 151 7.98 2.48 -3.05
C VAL A 151 9.39 1.93 -3.06
N GLY A 152 9.94 1.60 -1.90
CA GLY A 152 11.26 0.97 -1.84
C GLY A 152 11.78 0.73 -0.44
N SER A 153 13.11 0.74 -0.31
CA SER A 153 13.83 0.62 0.96
C SER A 153 14.68 1.85 1.21
N TYR A 154 14.74 2.32 2.46
CA TYR A 154 15.60 3.46 2.83
C TYR A 154 16.51 3.13 4.00
N GLY A 155 17.81 3.04 3.72
CA GLY A 155 18.81 2.54 4.65
C GLY A 155 18.51 1.14 5.20
N SER A 156 19.38 0.67 6.10
CA SER A 156 19.20 -0.59 6.81
C SER A 156 18.43 -0.42 8.12
N ASP A 157 17.84 0.73 8.40
CA ASP A 157 17.14 1.02 9.66
C ASP A 157 15.64 0.67 9.53
N ALA A 158 15.21 -0.33 10.31
CA ALA A 158 13.82 -0.77 10.37
C ALA A 158 12.86 0.34 10.86
N SER A 159 13.38 1.35 11.58
CA SER A 159 12.56 2.48 12.04
C SER A 159 11.97 3.30 10.87
N ASN A 160 12.52 3.16 9.66
CA ASN A 160 12.02 3.85 8.48
C ASN A 160 10.77 3.22 7.87
N MET A 161 10.39 2.01 8.27
CA MET A 161 9.28 1.29 7.67
C MET A 161 7.98 2.11 7.74
N GLY A 162 7.34 2.29 6.59
CA GLY A 162 6.11 3.05 6.40
C GLY A 162 6.26 4.56 6.28
N LYS A 163 7.45 5.13 6.50
CA LYS A 163 7.69 6.57 6.30
C LYS A 163 7.69 6.92 4.82
N CYS A 164 7.29 8.16 4.48
CA CYS A 164 7.46 8.73 3.15
C CYS A 164 8.60 9.74 3.10
N TYR A 165 9.32 9.74 1.98
CA TYR A 165 10.45 10.63 1.74
C TYR A 165 10.27 11.38 0.41
N GLU A 166 10.37 12.71 0.47
CA GLU A 166 10.59 13.55 -0.70
C GLU A 166 12.08 13.53 -1.04
N ILE A 167 12.44 13.03 -2.22
CA ILE A 167 13.82 12.82 -2.65
C ILE A 167 14.11 13.65 -3.90
N LYS A 168 15.12 14.52 -3.80
CA LYS A 168 15.67 15.22 -4.95
C LYS A 168 16.79 14.39 -5.56
N ILE A 169 16.64 14.05 -6.83
CA ILE A 169 17.55 13.16 -7.56
C ILE A 169 18.35 13.99 -8.57
N ALA A 170 19.64 13.72 -8.71
CA ALA A 170 20.49 14.38 -9.68
C ALA A 170 20.02 14.04 -11.11
N GLY A 171 19.83 15.06 -11.95
CA GLY A 171 19.39 14.90 -13.33
C GLY A 171 17.87 14.85 -13.52
N ALA A 172 17.13 14.28 -12.57
CA ALA A 172 15.69 14.15 -12.66
C ALA A 172 14.95 15.51 -12.66
N SER A 173 13.97 15.62 -13.56
CA SER A 173 13.13 16.84 -13.72
C SER A 173 12.08 17.02 -12.61
N ARG A 174 11.76 15.95 -11.89
CA ARG A 174 10.79 15.88 -10.80
C ARG A 174 11.43 15.22 -9.58
N LYS A 175 10.90 15.48 -8.39
CA LYS A 175 11.31 14.79 -7.17
C LYS A 175 10.60 13.44 -7.06
N GLY A 176 11.23 12.51 -6.36
CA GLY A 176 10.54 11.32 -5.87
C GLY A 176 9.74 11.63 -4.62
N LEU A 177 8.55 11.06 -4.48
CA LEU A 177 7.89 10.91 -3.19
C LEU A 177 7.68 9.42 -2.96
N PHE A 178 8.51 8.82 -2.12
CA PHE A 178 8.57 7.36 -1.99
C PHE A 178 8.22 6.89 -0.60
N GLN A 179 7.42 5.83 -0.52
CA GLN A 179 7.13 5.14 0.74
C GLN A 179 8.12 3.99 0.97
N VAL A 180 8.64 3.89 2.19
CA VAL A 180 9.49 2.77 2.59
C VAL A 180 8.60 1.57 2.93
N VAL A 181 8.67 0.52 2.12
CA VAL A 181 7.84 -0.69 2.27
C VAL A 181 8.68 -1.93 2.51
N ASN A 182 9.99 -1.87 2.30
CA ASN A 182 10.89 -2.99 2.50
C ASN A 182 12.16 -2.55 3.24
N GLN A 183 12.92 -3.52 3.74
CA GLN A 183 14.24 -3.30 4.33
C GLN A 183 15.23 -4.28 3.72
N GLY A 184 16.34 -3.78 3.18
CA GLY A 184 17.47 -4.60 2.75
C GLY A 184 18.67 -4.39 3.68
N GLY A 185 19.33 -5.49 4.08
CA GLY A 185 20.56 -5.40 4.88
C GLY A 185 21.75 -4.82 4.11
N ASP A 186 21.63 -4.73 2.79
CA ASP A 186 22.57 -4.19 1.83
C ASP A 186 22.30 -2.72 1.45
N VAL A 187 21.26 -2.10 2.01
CA VAL A 187 20.95 -0.69 1.77
C VAL A 187 21.73 0.16 2.77
N ALA A 188 22.79 0.82 2.29
CA ALA A 188 23.65 1.65 3.15
C ALA A 188 22.91 2.90 3.67
N THR A 189 23.40 3.51 4.75
CA THR A 189 22.91 4.81 5.22
C THR A 189 22.97 5.84 4.08
N GLY A 190 21.84 6.50 3.79
CA GLY A 190 21.72 7.46 2.68
C GLY A 190 21.35 6.85 1.33
N GLN A 191 21.17 5.53 1.25
CA GLN A 191 20.71 4.85 0.03
C GLN A 191 19.18 4.66 0.06
N PHE A 192 18.52 4.94 -1.07
CA PHE A 192 17.14 4.53 -1.30
C PHE A 192 17.11 3.52 -2.45
N ASP A 193 16.54 2.34 -2.22
CA ASP A 193 16.40 1.29 -3.21
C ASP A 193 14.99 1.28 -3.79
N LEU A 194 14.82 1.91 -4.96
CA LEU A 194 13.52 2.19 -5.56
C LEU A 194 12.98 0.99 -6.33
N GLN A 195 11.72 0.61 -6.05
CA GLN A 195 11.03 -0.40 -6.83
C GLN A 195 10.73 0.14 -8.24
N MET A 196 11.28 -0.52 -9.26
CA MET A 196 11.08 -0.13 -10.66
C MET A 196 11.17 -1.35 -11.58
N GLY A 197 10.58 -1.24 -12.77
CA GLY A 197 10.65 -2.30 -13.78
C GLY A 197 12.10 -2.69 -14.06
N ASP A 198 12.41 -3.98 -13.89
CA ASP A 198 13.76 -4.51 -14.09
C ASP A 198 14.83 -3.83 -13.21
N GLY A 199 14.48 -3.52 -11.96
CA GLY A 199 15.43 -3.03 -10.94
C GLY A 199 16.48 -4.08 -10.54
N GLY A 200 16.29 -5.34 -10.91
CA GLY A 200 17.14 -6.46 -10.51
C GLY A 200 16.65 -7.14 -9.23
N PHE A 201 16.90 -8.44 -9.15
CA PHE A 201 16.41 -9.32 -8.10
C PHE A 201 17.11 -9.09 -6.75
N GLY A 202 18.41 -8.79 -6.75
CA GLY A 202 19.18 -8.77 -5.51
C GLY A 202 19.30 -10.16 -4.90
N ALA A 203 19.12 -10.25 -3.58
CA ALA A 203 19.28 -11.51 -2.85
C ALA A 203 18.15 -12.52 -3.08
N PHE A 204 16.94 -12.05 -3.41
CA PHE A 204 15.73 -12.86 -3.56
C PHE A 204 15.20 -12.79 -4.99
N ASN A 205 14.41 -13.75 -5.43
CA ASN A 205 13.91 -13.79 -6.82
C ASN A 205 12.53 -14.43 -6.92
N GLY A 206 11.51 -13.78 -6.37
CA GLY A 206 10.11 -14.15 -6.59
C GLY A 206 9.65 -13.97 -8.04
N CYS A 207 10.41 -13.20 -8.85
CA CYS A 207 10.03 -12.92 -10.23
C CYS A 207 10.08 -14.17 -11.11
N VAL A 208 11.11 -15.01 -11.00
CA VAL A 208 11.22 -16.25 -11.81
C VAL A 208 11.64 -17.49 -11.01
N ALA A 209 12.15 -17.34 -9.79
CA ALA A 209 12.68 -18.46 -9.00
C ALA A 209 12.40 -18.29 -7.50
N PRO A 210 11.11 -18.27 -7.09
CA PRO A 210 10.73 -18.10 -5.69
C PRO A 210 11.34 -19.20 -4.82
N THR A 211 11.63 -18.88 -3.56
CA THR A 211 12.24 -19.84 -2.62
C THR A 211 11.21 -20.66 -1.87
N SER A 212 9.99 -20.14 -1.74
CA SER A 212 8.90 -20.84 -1.05
C SER A 212 8.47 -22.07 -1.83
N ALA A 213 8.30 -23.20 -1.14
CA ALA A 213 7.96 -24.47 -1.77
C ALA A 213 6.61 -24.38 -2.49
N GLY A 214 6.58 -24.67 -3.79
CA GLY A 214 5.36 -24.67 -4.60
C GLY A 214 4.90 -23.30 -5.11
N ALA A 215 5.60 -22.21 -4.76
CA ALA A 215 5.33 -20.89 -5.31
C ALA A 215 5.67 -20.82 -6.82
N ALA A 216 4.84 -20.12 -7.59
CA ALA A 216 5.09 -19.84 -8.99
C ALA A 216 5.93 -18.55 -9.12
N GLY A 217 6.88 -18.50 -10.05
CA GLY A 217 7.49 -17.22 -10.40
C GLY A 217 6.41 -16.25 -10.90
N MET A 218 6.54 -14.95 -10.64
CA MET A 218 5.59 -13.97 -11.19
C MET A 218 5.58 -13.99 -12.74
N TYR A 219 6.74 -14.22 -13.35
CA TYR A 219 6.93 -14.28 -14.79
C TYR A 219 7.35 -15.67 -15.25
N ASN A 220 6.78 -16.12 -16.36
CA ASN A 220 7.19 -17.36 -17.03
C ASN A 220 8.39 -17.06 -17.94
N SER A 221 9.57 -16.95 -17.34
CA SER A 221 10.79 -16.49 -17.99
C SER A 221 12.02 -17.00 -17.23
N SER A 222 13.21 -16.78 -17.76
CA SER A 222 14.47 -17.17 -17.14
C SER A 222 15.15 -15.99 -16.46
N LYS A 223 16.05 -16.27 -15.51
CA LYS A 223 16.86 -15.23 -14.85
C LYS A 223 17.65 -14.37 -15.85
N SER A 224 18.11 -14.96 -16.97
CA SER A 224 18.88 -14.25 -18.00
C SER A 224 18.06 -13.22 -18.79
N ASP A 225 16.73 -13.30 -18.75
CA ASP A 225 15.87 -12.35 -19.47
C ASP A 225 15.77 -10.99 -18.76
N PHE A 226 16.18 -10.92 -17.48
CA PHE A 226 16.18 -9.72 -16.63
C PHE A 226 17.59 -9.10 -16.50
N GLY A 227 18.53 -9.45 -17.36
CA GLY A 227 19.87 -8.87 -17.34
C GLY A 227 20.67 -9.24 -16.09
N GLN A 228 21.25 -8.23 -15.42
CA GLN A 228 22.09 -8.45 -14.24
C GLN A 228 21.26 -8.73 -13.00
N ASN A 229 21.76 -9.61 -12.12
CA ASN A 229 21.09 -9.93 -10.86
C ASN A 229 20.81 -8.69 -10.01
N ASN A 230 21.76 -7.75 -9.97
CA ASN A 230 21.62 -6.48 -9.29
C ASN A 230 21.56 -5.39 -10.37
N GLY A 231 20.47 -4.63 -10.42
CA GLY A 231 20.34 -3.51 -11.34
C GLY A 231 19.82 -3.83 -12.75
N GLY A 232 19.47 -5.08 -13.07
CA GLY A 232 18.82 -5.46 -14.33
C GLY A 232 19.62 -5.17 -15.61
N TRP A 233 18.94 -4.87 -16.72
CA TRP A 233 19.53 -4.42 -17.97
C TRP A 233 20.18 -3.03 -17.93
N PRO A 234 21.49 -2.88 -18.22
CA PRO A 234 22.15 -1.58 -18.09
C PRO A 234 21.67 -0.50 -19.08
N ASN A 235 20.99 -0.87 -20.19
CA ASN A 235 20.62 0.11 -21.22
C ASN A 235 19.13 0.04 -21.56
N LYS A 236 18.53 1.19 -21.89
CA LYS A 236 17.10 1.27 -22.23
C LYS A 236 16.70 0.36 -23.38
N ALA A 237 17.57 0.23 -24.39
CA ALA A 237 17.32 -0.61 -25.56
C ALA A 237 17.10 -2.09 -25.22
N ASP A 238 17.67 -2.55 -24.10
CA ASP A 238 17.58 -3.94 -23.66
C ASP A 238 16.26 -4.25 -22.93
N CYS A 239 15.46 -3.24 -22.53
CA CYS A 239 14.15 -3.45 -21.91
C CYS A 239 13.21 -4.31 -22.77
N SER A 240 13.38 -4.28 -24.09
CA SER A 240 12.61 -5.11 -25.04
C SER A 240 12.81 -6.62 -24.87
N LYS A 241 13.84 -7.05 -24.14
CA LYS A 241 14.15 -8.47 -23.85
C LYS A 241 13.33 -9.04 -22.69
N LEU A 242 12.73 -8.19 -21.86
CA LEU A 242 11.96 -8.61 -20.70
C LEU A 242 10.65 -9.30 -21.12
N PRO A 243 10.10 -10.21 -20.29
CA PRO A 243 8.70 -10.61 -20.45
C PRO A 243 7.81 -9.39 -20.26
N LYS A 244 6.62 -9.37 -20.90
CA LYS A 244 5.71 -8.22 -20.82
C LYS A 244 4.85 -8.24 -19.56
N TRP A 245 4.17 -9.35 -19.31
CA TRP A 245 3.16 -9.46 -18.27
C TRP A 245 3.42 -10.66 -17.35
N PRO A 246 3.01 -10.57 -16.07
CA PRO A 246 2.99 -11.70 -15.16
C PRO A 246 2.22 -12.89 -15.74
N GLN A 247 2.68 -14.11 -15.47
CA GLN A 247 2.19 -15.30 -16.16
C GLN A 247 0.76 -15.70 -15.79
N THR A 248 0.29 -15.29 -14.61
CA THR A 248 -1.07 -15.58 -14.12
C THR A 248 -2.03 -14.40 -14.28
N LEU A 249 -1.59 -13.28 -14.86
CA LEU A 249 -2.43 -12.11 -15.06
C LEU A 249 -3.53 -12.41 -16.09
N GLN A 250 -4.78 -12.37 -15.64
CA GLN A 250 -5.93 -12.70 -16.49
C GLN A 250 -6.46 -11.49 -17.26
N ALA A 251 -6.39 -10.30 -16.65
CA ALA A 251 -6.84 -9.05 -17.22
C ALA A 251 -5.75 -7.99 -17.04
N ILE A 252 -5.34 -7.36 -18.15
CA ILE A 252 -4.39 -6.26 -18.13
C ILE A 252 -5.09 -5.05 -17.49
N PRO A 253 -4.57 -4.50 -16.38
CA PRO A 253 -5.16 -3.31 -15.79
C PRO A 253 -5.08 -2.13 -16.77
N GLU A 254 -6.10 -1.28 -16.72
CA GLU A 254 -6.24 -0.18 -17.68
C GLU A 254 -5.03 0.75 -17.62
N ASN A 255 -4.43 1.01 -18.79
CA ASN A 255 -3.29 1.93 -18.97
C ASN A 255 -2.00 1.58 -18.21
N GLU A 256 -1.93 0.47 -17.49
CA GLU A 256 -0.68 0.04 -16.85
C GLU A 256 0.38 -0.28 -17.91
N PRO A 257 1.64 0.17 -17.73
CA PRO A 257 2.71 -0.25 -18.59
C PRO A 257 3.04 -1.73 -18.34
N ASP A 258 3.31 -2.46 -19.42
CA ASP A 258 3.96 -3.76 -19.31
C ASP A 258 5.39 -3.61 -18.73
N LEU A 259 6.02 -4.71 -18.33
CA LEU A 259 7.33 -4.66 -17.69
C LEU A 259 8.42 -4.07 -18.61
N GLN A 260 8.32 -4.26 -19.94
CA GLN A 260 9.26 -3.64 -20.88
C GLN A 260 9.14 -2.10 -20.81
N ARG A 261 7.91 -1.59 -20.85
CA ARG A 261 7.66 -0.16 -20.73
C ARG A 261 8.01 0.38 -19.34
N SER A 262 7.74 -0.37 -18.28
CA SER A 262 8.12 -0.01 -16.90
C SER A 262 9.64 0.11 -16.75
N CYS A 263 10.41 -0.76 -17.40
CA CYS A 263 11.88 -0.66 -17.49
C CYS A 263 12.34 0.62 -18.20
N GLU A 264 11.72 0.95 -19.35
CA GLU A 264 12.04 2.17 -20.10
C GLU A 264 11.77 3.45 -19.29
N ILE A 265 10.69 3.45 -18.52
CA ILE A 265 10.28 4.59 -17.67
C ILE A 265 11.36 4.91 -16.63
N GLY A 266 12.05 3.91 -16.08
CA GLY A 266 13.17 4.14 -15.16
C GLY A 266 14.26 5.03 -15.76
N PHE A 267 14.56 4.83 -17.04
CA PHE A 267 15.50 5.69 -17.78
C PHE A 267 14.91 7.06 -18.11
N GLU A 268 13.63 7.13 -18.47
CA GLU A 268 12.97 8.39 -18.82
C GLU A 268 12.78 9.32 -17.62
N PHE A 269 12.71 8.78 -16.42
CA PHE A 269 12.59 9.55 -15.18
C PHE A 269 13.96 9.89 -14.57
N ASP A 270 15.06 9.52 -15.23
CA ASP A 270 16.44 9.66 -14.72
C ASP A 270 16.64 9.01 -13.35
N VAL A 271 15.86 7.96 -13.03
CA VAL A 271 16.04 7.13 -11.82
C VAL A 271 16.91 5.90 -12.09
N ARG A 272 17.28 5.70 -13.36
CA ARG A 272 18.24 4.73 -13.87
C ARG A 272 18.96 5.37 -15.06
N LEU A 273 20.29 5.37 -15.07
CA LEU A 273 21.06 5.97 -16.16
C LEU A 273 21.57 4.88 -17.12
N GLU A 274 21.86 5.27 -18.36
CA GLU A 274 22.49 4.37 -19.36
C GLU A 274 23.80 3.78 -18.82
N GLY A 275 24.10 2.53 -19.18
CA GLY A 275 25.17 1.76 -18.56
C GLY A 275 24.79 1.16 -17.18
N GLY A 276 23.57 1.40 -16.70
CA GLY A 276 23.06 0.89 -15.44
C GLY A 276 23.52 1.68 -14.23
N GLU A 277 23.97 2.91 -14.42
CA GLU A 277 24.46 3.76 -13.32
C GLU A 277 23.30 4.21 -12.42
N ASN A 278 23.62 4.43 -11.15
CA ASN A 278 22.70 4.87 -10.12
C ASN A 278 22.84 6.39 -9.96
N PRO A 279 21.75 7.17 -10.05
CA PRO A 279 21.83 8.62 -9.87
C PRO A 279 22.01 8.97 -8.39
N ASP A 280 22.62 10.13 -8.14
CA ASP A 280 22.83 10.64 -6.79
C ASP A 280 21.53 11.19 -6.18
N ILE A 281 21.31 10.90 -4.90
CA ILE A 281 20.35 11.59 -4.06
C ILE A 281 21.01 12.88 -3.58
N ILE A 282 20.40 14.02 -3.91
CA ILE A 282 20.85 15.34 -3.46
C ILE A 282 20.35 15.63 -2.04
N THR A 283 19.07 15.33 -1.78
CA THR A 283 18.43 15.47 -0.47
C THR A 283 17.31 14.43 -0.33
N ALA A 284 17.11 13.89 0.87
CA ALA A 284 15.94 13.10 1.22
C ALA A 284 15.30 13.65 2.49
N THR A 285 14.02 14.02 2.43
CA THR A 285 13.31 14.63 3.56
C THR A 285 12.06 13.83 3.88
N ARG A 286 11.91 13.38 5.13
CA ARG A 286 10.68 12.76 5.61
C ARG A 286 9.54 13.77 5.52
N VAL A 287 8.46 13.34 4.90
CA VAL A 287 7.22 14.09 4.71
C VAL A 287 6.04 13.19 5.04
N PRO A 288 4.86 13.75 5.37
CA PRO A 288 3.64 12.95 5.46
C PRO A 288 3.40 12.18 4.16
N CYS A 289 3.03 10.91 4.27
CA CYS A 289 2.59 10.11 3.15
C CYS A 289 1.29 10.68 2.55
N PRO A 290 1.24 10.95 1.24
CA PRO A 290 0.02 11.38 0.57
C PRO A 290 -1.09 10.34 0.74
N ASP A 291 -2.33 10.79 0.97
CA ASP A 291 -3.44 9.89 1.23
C ASP A 291 -3.72 8.95 0.04
N SER A 292 -3.49 9.40 -1.20
CA SER A 292 -3.61 8.54 -2.39
C SER A 292 -2.54 7.44 -2.45
N LEU A 293 -1.33 7.70 -1.93
CA LEU A 293 -0.27 6.71 -1.83
C LEU A 293 -0.59 5.70 -0.71
N VAL A 294 -1.07 6.20 0.44
CA VAL A 294 -1.57 5.36 1.54
C VAL A 294 -2.70 4.45 1.07
N GLN A 295 -3.67 4.96 0.28
CA GLN A 295 -4.75 4.15 -0.26
C GLN A 295 -4.26 3.09 -1.24
N LEU A 296 -3.22 3.40 -2.03
CA LEU A 296 -2.64 2.47 -2.99
C LEU A 296 -1.80 1.37 -2.34
N THR A 297 -1.10 1.67 -1.25
CA THR A 297 -0.23 0.71 -0.58
C THR A 297 -0.91 0.01 0.58
N GLY A 298 -1.84 0.67 1.26
CA GLY A 298 -2.51 0.24 2.49
C GLY A 298 -1.75 0.55 3.78
N LEU A 299 -0.68 1.34 3.70
CA LEU A 299 0.20 1.61 4.84
C LEU A 299 0.23 3.09 5.22
N LYS A 300 -0.02 3.39 6.51
CA LYS A 300 0.17 4.69 7.14
C LYS A 300 0.78 4.52 8.53
N ARG A 301 1.56 5.51 8.96
CA ARG A 301 2.04 5.62 10.34
C ARG A 301 1.23 6.67 11.10
N THR A 302 1.10 6.50 12.39
CA THR A 302 0.43 7.47 13.28
C THR A 302 1.31 8.68 13.62
N ASP A 303 2.64 8.56 13.44
CA ASP A 303 3.63 9.64 13.63
C ASP A 303 4.02 10.34 12.31
N ASP A 304 3.16 10.29 11.29
CA ASP A 304 3.46 10.76 9.93
C ASP A 304 3.53 12.30 9.81
N ASP A 305 3.30 13.03 10.91
CA ASP A 305 3.48 14.48 11.02
C ASP A 305 4.93 14.90 11.31
N GLN A 306 5.81 13.94 11.59
CA GLN A 306 7.22 14.21 11.90
C GLN A 306 8.04 14.48 10.63
N SER A 307 9.02 15.37 10.74
CA SER A 307 9.97 15.68 9.66
C SER A 307 11.41 15.41 10.08
N GLU A 308 12.15 14.77 9.19
CA GLU A 308 13.53 14.35 9.34
C GLU A 308 14.24 14.64 8.02
N SER A 309 15.33 15.40 8.03
CA SER A 309 16.13 15.61 6.83
C SER A 309 17.36 14.72 6.86
N HIS A 310 17.53 13.97 5.78
CA HIS A 310 18.71 13.17 5.52
C HIS A 310 19.54 13.82 4.42
N GLY A 311 20.85 13.56 4.47
CA GLY A 311 21.82 14.12 3.53
C GLY A 311 21.74 13.53 2.12
N SER A 312 22.83 13.70 1.39
CA SER A 312 23.01 13.08 0.08
C SER A 312 23.26 11.58 0.18
N GLY A 313 23.04 10.87 -0.92
CA GLY A 313 23.43 9.47 -1.05
C GLY A 313 23.16 8.95 -2.45
N THR A 314 22.69 7.71 -2.58
CA THR A 314 22.56 7.07 -3.90
C THR A 314 21.19 6.45 -4.05
N LEU A 315 20.55 6.69 -5.20
CA LEU A 315 19.31 6.02 -5.57
C LEU A 315 19.67 4.72 -6.30
N THR A 316 19.42 3.59 -5.66
CA THR A 316 19.51 2.28 -6.30
C THR A 316 18.13 1.82 -6.74
N ARG A 317 18.07 0.60 -7.27
CA ARG A 317 16.86 0.03 -7.83
C ARG A 317 16.74 -1.45 -7.47
N MET A 318 15.50 -1.89 -7.30
CA MET A 318 15.16 -3.27 -7.00
C MET A 318 13.85 -3.69 -7.64
N MET A 319 13.72 -4.99 -7.86
CA MET A 319 12.49 -5.68 -8.23
C MET A 319 12.71 -7.18 -8.04
N ASP A 320 12.49 -7.68 -6.82
CA ASP A 320 12.59 -9.10 -6.50
C ASP A 320 11.25 -9.84 -6.63
N CYS A 321 10.15 -9.10 -6.80
CA CYS A 321 8.75 -9.57 -6.81
C CYS A 321 8.30 -10.26 -5.50
N CYS A 322 9.11 -10.19 -4.44
CA CYS A 322 8.80 -10.79 -3.15
C CYS A 322 7.83 -9.90 -2.38
N LYS A 323 6.92 -10.46 -1.57
CA LYS A 323 6.16 -9.64 -0.62
C LYS A 323 7.15 -8.84 0.25
N PRO A 324 7.04 -7.51 0.33
CA PRO A 324 7.99 -6.68 1.04
C PRO A 324 7.75 -6.71 2.55
N SER A 325 8.76 -6.36 3.35
CA SER A 325 8.75 -6.45 4.82
C SER A 325 7.61 -5.68 5.51
N ALA A 326 7.11 -4.59 4.93
CA ALA A 326 5.96 -3.87 5.46
C ALA A 326 4.63 -4.63 5.27
N GLY A 327 4.61 -5.75 4.56
CA GLY A 327 3.41 -6.56 4.40
C GLY A 327 3.06 -7.38 5.65
N TRP A 328 3.89 -7.33 6.69
CA TRP A 328 3.62 -7.90 8.01
C TRP A 328 3.39 -6.76 9.00
N LYS A 329 2.22 -6.71 9.65
CA LYS A 329 1.85 -5.64 10.60
C LYS A 329 2.91 -5.43 11.69
N GLY A 330 3.48 -6.53 12.20
CA GLY A 330 4.51 -6.49 13.25
C GLY A 330 5.82 -5.81 12.85
N ASN A 331 6.05 -5.59 11.56
CA ASN A 331 7.26 -4.93 11.05
C ASN A 331 7.08 -3.42 10.84
N VAL A 332 5.87 -2.90 11.04
CA VAL A 332 5.56 -1.47 10.87
C VAL A 332 5.46 -0.81 12.24
N PRO A 333 6.44 0.02 12.64
CA PRO A 333 6.33 0.78 13.87
C PRO A 333 5.19 1.80 13.77
N ASP A 334 4.48 2.06 14.87
CA ASP A 334 3.46 3.11 14.96
C ASP A 334 2.37 3.03 13.87
N ALA A 335 2.08 1.82 13.39
CA ALA A 335 1.14 1.58 12.30
C ALA A 335 -0.25 2.14 12.62
N ASP A 336 -0.85 2.84 11.66
CA ASP A 336 -2.24 3.27 11.74
C ASP A 336 -3.16 2.03 11.70
N PRO A 337 -4.10 1.85 12.64
CA PRO A 337 -4.99 0.69 12.64
C PRO A 337 -5.82 0.51 11.36
N GLN A 338 -6.12 1.59 10.64
CA GLN A 338 -6.86 1.55 9.37
C GLN A 338 -5.96 1.16 8.19
N PHE A 339 -4.66 1.43 8.28
CA PHE A 339 -3.66 1.17 7.24
C PHE A 339 -2.39 0.54 7.84
N PRO A 340 -2.49 -0.67 8.42
CA PRO A 340 -1.48 -1.16 9.35
C PRO A 340 -0.25 -1.79 8.68
N ALA A 341 -0.30 -2.07 7.37
CA ALA A 341 0.74 -2.74 6.61
C ALA A 341 0.46 -2.61 5.11
N VAL A 342 1.45 -2.85 4.25
CA VAL A 342 1.17 -2.83 2.81
C VAL A 342 0.35 -4.06 2.39
N ILE A 343 -0.59 -3.85 1.47
CA ILE A 343 -1.43 -4.90 0.89
C ILE A 343 -0.65 -5.56 -0.25
N PRO A 344 -0.14 -6.79 -0.07
CA PRO A 344 0.65 -7.44 -1.10
C PRO A 344 -0.25 -7.96 -2.22
N CYS A 345 0.37 -8.47 -3.29
CA CYS A 345 -0.35 -9.02 -4.44
C CYS A 345 -0.28 -10.53 -4.51
N THR A 346 -1.19 -11.12 -5.26
CA THR A 346 -1.08 -12.51 -5.71
C THR A 346 0.04 -12.64 -6.76
N ALA A 347 0.28 -13.85 -7.25
CA ALA A 347 1.33 -14.13 -8.24
C ALA A 347 1.15 -13.36 -9.57
N ASP A 348 -0.02 -12.76 -9.81
CA ASP A 348 -0.23 -11.91 -10.98
C ASP A 348 0.35 -10.50 -10.82
N GLY A 349 0.83 -10.12 -9.63
CA GLY A 349 1.44 -8.81 -9.36
C GLY A 349 0.49 -7.62 -9.36
N TYR A 350 -0.83 -7.81 -9.53
CA TYR A 350 -1.80 -6.71 -9.62
C TYR A 350 -3.05 -6.95 -8.76
N THR A 351 -3.49 -8.19 -8.61
CA THR A 351 -4.59 -8.53 -7.71
C THR A 351 -4.08 -8.49 -6.28
N ARG A 352 -4.66 -7.60 -5.47
CA ARG A 352 -4.38 -7.51 -4.04
C ARG A 352 -4.79 -8.80 -3.33
N VAL A 353 -3.93 -9.28 -2.43
CA VAL A 353 -4.33 -10.30 -1.44
C VAL A 353 -5.44 -9.69 -0.59
N GLN A 354 -6.45 -10.48 -0.25
CA GLN A 354 -7.51 -10.05 0.65
C GLN A 354 -6.91 -9.90 2.06
N VAL A 355 -6.86 -8.66 2.58
CA VAL A 355 -6.17 -8.28 3.83
C VAL A 355 -7.05 -7.97 5.01
#